data_AF-A0A9D4YLJ9-F1
#
_entry.id   AF-A0A9D4YLJ9-F1
#
_cell.length_a   1.000
_cell.length_b   1.000
_cell.length_c   1.000
_cell.angle_alpha   90.00
_cell.angle_beta   90.00
_cell.angle_gamma   90.00
#
_symmetry.space_group_name_H-M   'P 1'
#
loop_
_entity.id
_entity.type
_entity.pdbx_description
1 polymer ?
#
loop_
_entity_poly.entity_id
_entity_poly.type
_entity_poly.pdbx_seq_one_letter_code
_entity_poly.pdbx_strand_id
1 'polypeptide(L)'
;MVGNGNSLTTSGYIADLPVEIQGHTLHIPVYLLPITGADLVLGAPWLKTLGPHIADYNALSIKFYVDNTFVTLYGERHKSPSPAQYHHIKRLHHTDAIDASFTLQCRKVEPIEGPSSVLVHPNLTALLSQFDDIFAEPQGLPLERLQDHAIPLIEGSNPVKVRPYRYPHSQKAQIEKMVLDMLNQGR
;
A
#
# COMPACT_ATOMS: atom_id res chain seq x y z
N MET A 1 11.44 15.97 0.33
CA MET A 1 9.96 15.95 0.41
C MET A 1 9.46 15.02 -0.69
N VAL A 2 8.78 13.94 -0.31
CA VAL A 2 8.14 12.99 -1.24
C VAL A 2 6.67 13.38 -1.48
N GLY A 3 6.02 12.78 -2.48
CA GLY A 3 4.67 13.17 -2.93
C GLY A 3 3.54 13.06 -1.88
N ASN A 4 3.79 12.46 -0.71
CA ASN A 4 2.86 12.40 0.42
C ASN A 4 3.14 13.46 1.51
N GLY A 5 4.02 14.43 1.26
CA GLY A 5 4.36 15.51 2.19
C GLY A 5 5.41 15.14 3.24
N ASN A 6 5.80 13.86 3.34
CA ASN A 6 6.84 13.42 4.26
C ASN A 6 8.24 13.73 3.72
N SER A 7 9.23 13.78 4.62
CA SER A 7 10.65 13.85 4.24
C SER A 7 11.30 12.49 4.46
N LEU A 8 11.95 11.98 3.42
CA LEU A 8 12.78 10.78 3.52
C LEU A 8 14.24 11.20 3.60
N THR A 9 15.00 10.52 4.46
CA THR A 9 16.45 10.66 4.53
C THR A 9 17.07 9.87 3.38
N THR A 10 17.91 10.52 2.59
CA THR A 10 18.63 9.89 1.47
C THR A 10 19.87 9.17 2.00
N SER A 11 20.09 7.92 1.58
CA SER A 11 21.28 7.14 1.95
C SER A 11 22.53 7.56 1.17
N GLY A 12 22.35 8.24 0.03
CA GLY A 12 23.44 8.70 -0.83
C GLY A 12 22.92 9.37 -2.10
N TYR A 13 23.84 9.89 -2.89
CA TYR A 13 23.58 10.55 -4.17
C TYR A 13 24.57 10.05 -5.21
N ILE A 14 24.07 9.67 -6.38
CA ILE A 14 24.86 9.30 -7.54
C ILE A 14 24.58 10.35 -8.60
N ALA A 15 25.62 11.11 -8.98
CA ALA A 15 25.46 12.24 -9.89
C ALA A 15 25.16 11.80 -11.33
N ASP A 16 25.72 10.66 -11.75
CA ASP A 16 25.62 10.16 -13.11
C ASP A 16 25.45 8.63 -13.10
N LEU A 17 24.20 8.18 -13.13
CA LEU A 17 23.86 6.76 -13.26
C LEU A 17 23.44 6.48 -14.71
N PRO A 18 24.15 5.60 -15.45
CA PRO A 18 23.68 5.10 -16.74
C PRO A 18 22.53 4.10 -16.52
N VAL A 19 21.38 4.39 -17.11
CA VAL A 19 20.17 3.55 -17.03
C VAL A 19 19.70 3.22 -18.44
N GLU A 20 19.48 1.94 -18.72
CA GLU A 20 18.90 1.49 -19.97
C GLU A 20 17.37 1.39 -19.83
N ILE A 21 16.63 2.15 -20.63
CA ILE A 21 15.17 2.17 -20.65
C ILE A 21 14.69 2.05 -22.09
N GLN A 22 13.97 0.97 -22.40
CA GLN A 22 13.41 0.70 -23.75
C GLN A 22 14.46 0.78 -24.88
N GLY A 23 15.69 0.31 -24.61
CA GLY A 23 16.80 0.32 -25.57
C GLY A 23 17.53 1.67 -25.69
N HIS A 24 17.21 2.65 -24.84
CA HIS A 24 17.92 3.92 -24.76
C HIS A 24 18.74 4.00 -23.47
N THR A 25 20.01 4.40 -23.57
CA THR A 25 20.84 4.68 -22.40
C THR A 25 20.67 6.14 -22.00
N LEU A 26 20.26 6.37 -20.74
CA LEU A 26 20.06 7.70 -20.17
C LEU A 26 20.99 7.90 -18.98
N HIS A 27 21.58 9.09 -18.88
CA HIS A 27 22.44 9.50 -17.79
C HIS A 27 21.63 10.37 -16.81
N ILE A 28 21.41 9.87 -15.59
CA ILE A 28 20.44 10.46 -14.66
C ILE A 28 21.04 10.61 -13.26
N PRO A 29 20.88 11.79 -12.61
CA PRO A 29 21.22 11.95 -11.20
C PRO A 29 20.17 11.28 -10.31
N VAL A 30 20.60 10.41 -9.39
CA VAL A 30 19.70 9.64 -8.51
C VAL A 30 20.05 9.77 -7.04
N TYR A 31 19.02 9.73 -6.19
CA TYR A 31 19.15 9.66 -4.74
C TYR A 31 18.81 8.25 -4.27
N LEU A 32 19.65 7.69 -3.40
CA LEU A 32 19.40 6.39 -2.79
C LEU A 32 18.36 6.54 -1.68
N LEU A 33 17.23 5.85 -1.82
CA LEU A 33 16.11 5.90 -0.88
C LEU A 33 15.78 4.47 -0.42
N PRO A 34 15.51 4.25 0.88
CA PRO A 34 15.09 2.95 1.39
C PRO A 34 13.59 2.72 1.11
N ILE A 35 13.24 2.60 -0.18
CA ILE A 35 11.86 2.39 -0.64
C ILE A 35 11.67 0.96 -1.14
N THR A 36 10.45 0.45 -1.01
CA THR A 36 10.02 -0.85 -1.53
C THR A 36 9.03 -0.64 -2.68
N GLY A 37 9.15 -1.42 -3.76
CA GLY A 37 8.16 -1.49 -4.84
C GLY A 37 8.57 -0.90 -6.19
N ALA A 38 9.71 -0.22 -6.29
CA ALA A 38 10.31 0.19 -7.55
C ALA A 38 11.83 0.29 -7.40
N ASP A 39 12.57 -0.10 -8.45
CA ASP A 39 14.04 -0.03 -8.44
C ASP A 39 14.54 1.38 -8.75
N LEU A 40 13.80 2.15 -9.57
CA LEU A 40 14.13 3.52 -9.95
C LEU A 40 12.86 4.37 -10.11
N VAL A 41 12.87 5.58 -9.55
CA VAL A 41 11.79 6.56 -9.71
C VAL A 41 12.32 7.79 -10.42
N LEU A 42 11.83 8.03 -11.62
CA LEU A 42 12.18 9.19 -12.43
C LEU A 42 11.32 10.40 -12.05
N GLY A 43 11.88 11.27 -11.22
CA GLY A 43 11.19 12.44 -10.69
C GLY A 43 11.52 13.76 -11.41
N ALA A 44 11.12 14.87 -10.77
CA ALA A 44 11.40 16.22 -11.23
C ALA A 44 12.89 16.52 -11.50
N PRO A 45 13.88 16.00 -10.71
CA PRO A 45 15.29 16.20 -11.02
C PRO A 45 15.70 15.69 -12.40
N TRP A 46 15.16 14.55 -12.82
CA TRP A 46 15.39 14.00 -14.16
C TRP A 46 14.64 14.81 -15.22
N LEU A 47 13.36 15.13 -15.03
CA LEU A 47 12.60 15.94 -15.99
C LEU A 47 13.27 17.30 -16.29
N LYS A 48 13.97 17.86 -15.30
CA LYS A 48 14.75 19.11 -15.47
C LYS A 48 15.93 18.95 -16.43
N THR A 49 16.51 17.75 -16.58
CA THR A 49 17.64 17.52 -17.51
C THR A 49 17.20 17.45 -18.97
N LEU A 50 15.93 17.14 -19.22
CA LEU A 50 15.39 16.91 -20.57
C LEU A 50 15.11 18.20 -21.37
N GLY A 51 14.97 19.34 -20.69
CA GLY A 51 14.50 20.57 -21.33
C GLY A 51 13.06 20.43 -21.86
N PRO A 52 12.72 21.03 -23.03
CA PRO A 52 11.41 20.90 -23.64
C PRO A 52 11.05 19.43 -23.93
N HIS A 53 9.93 18.98 -23.39
CA HIS A 53 9.40 17.64 -23.59
C HIS A 53 7.88 17.66 -23.76
N ILE A 54 7.35 16.65 -24.42
CA ILE A 54 5.93 16.46 -24.65
C ILE A 54 5.51 15.21 -23.88
N ALA A 55 4.58 15.36 -22.95
CA ALA A 55 3.99 14.24 -22.22
C ALA A 55 2.53 14.05 -22.66
N ASP A 56 2.20 12.85 -23.12
CA ASP A 56 0.82 12.42 -23.39
C ASP A 56 0.40 11.42 -22.30
N TYR A 57 -0.36 11.91 -21.32
CA TYR A 57 -0.84 11.11 -20.20
C TYR A 57 -1.93 10.11 -20.60
N ASN A 58 -2.61 10.30 -21.74
CA ASN A 58 -3.61 9.36 -22.23
C ASN A 58 -2.94 8.20 -22.98
N ALA A 59 -1.95 8.51 -23.82
CA ALA A 59 -1.15 7.49 -24.49
C ALA A 59 -0.18 6.78 -23.53
N LEU A 60 0.11 7.40 -22.38
CA LEU A 60 1.23 7.09 -21.49
C LEU A 60 2.55 7.18 -22.27
N SER A 61 2.92 8.36 -22.74
CA SER A 61 4.21 8.55 -23.41
C SER A 61 4.86 9.88 -23.02
N ILE A 62 6.19 9.89 -23.04
CA ILE A 62 7.00 11.09 -22.89
C ILE A 62 8.03 11.14 -24.01
N LYS A 63 8.06 12.24 -24.75
CA LYS A 63 8.97 12.49 -25.85
C LYS A 63 9.85 13.69 -25.55
N PHE A 64 11.16 13.52 -25.65
CA PHE A 64 12.16 14.55 -25.38
C PHE A 64 13.32 14.46 -26.38
N TYR A 65 14.17 15.48 -26.39
CA TYR A 65 15.31 15.57 -27.29
C TYR A 65 16.60 15.39 -26.51
N VAL A 66 17.40 14.38 -26.85
CA VAL A 66 18.69 14.08 -26.22
C VAL A 66 19.67 13.59 -27.29
N ASP A 67 20.94 13.99 -27.19
CA ASP A 67 22.01 13.60 -28.12
C ASP A 67 21.64 13.71 -29.61
N ASN A 68 21.04 14.85 -29.96
CA ASN A 68 20.55 15.17 -31.30
C ASN A 68 19.42 14.28 -31.84
N THR A 69 18.78 13.47 -31.00
CA THR A 69 17.71 12.54 -31.39
C THR A 69 16.46 12.72 -30.53
N PHE A 70 15.30 12.42 -31.13
CA PHE A 70 14.05 12.35 -30.36
C PHE A 70 13.90 10.97 -29.76
N VAL A 71 13.91 10.89 -28.44
CA VAL A 71 13.61 9.69 -27.68
C VAL A 71 12.16 9.75 -27.22
N THR A 72 11.44 8.65 -27.36
CA THR A 72 10.06 8.51 -26.86
C THR A 72 9.97 7.28 -25.99
N LEU A 73 9.66 7.49 -24.71
CA LEU A 73 9.40 6.41 -23.76
C LEU A 73 7.90 6.19 -23.65
N TYR A 74 7.48 4.93 -23.59
CA TYR A 74 6.08 4.54 -23.44
C TYR A 74 5.84 3.90 -22.07
N GLY A 75 4.79 4.31 -21.36
CA GLY A 75 4.35 3.64 -20.16
C GLY A 75 3.80 2.26 -20.48
N GLU A 76 4.10 1.29 -19.61
CA GLU A 76 3.50 -0.02 -19.70
C GLU A 76 2.00 0.08 -19.43
N ARG A 77 1.19 -0.30 -20.42
CA ARG A 77 -0.22 -0.58 -20.17
C ARG A 77 -0.26 -1.92 -19.49
N HIS A 78 -0.40 -1.93 -18.16
CA HIS A 78 -0.68 -3.15 -17.43
C HIS A 78 -1.86 -3.85 -18.11
N LYS A 79 -1.58 -4.94 -18.82
CA LYS A 79 -2.64 -5.88 -19.17
C LYS A 79 -3.06 -6.45 -17.84
N SER A 80 -4.26 -6.09 -17.39
CA SER A 80 -4.86 -6.77 -16.25
C SER A 80 -4.79 -8.28 -16.53
N PRO A 81 -4.43 -9.10 -15.53
CA PRO A 81 -4.41 -10.54 -15.69
C PRO A 81 -5.76 -10.96 -16.27
N SER A 82 -5.77 -11.46 -17.50
CA SER A 82 -6.98 -11.95 -18.13
C SER A 82 -7.03 -13.47 -18.00
N PRO A 83 -8.22 -14.06 -17.79
CA PRO A 83 -8.35 -15.50 -17.78
C PRO A 83 -7.83 -16.11 -19.09
N ALA A 84 -6.83 -16.98 -19.00
CA ALA A 84 -6.36 -17.75 -20.14
C ALA A 84 -7.13 -19.06 -20.23
N GLN A 85 -7.57 -19.43 -21.44
CA GLN A 85 -8.11 -20.76 -21.69
C GLN A 85 -6.96 -21.78 -21.81
N TYR A 86 -7.25 -23.06 -21.55
CA TYR A 86 -6.25 -24.15 -21.61
C TYR A 86 -5.49 -24.17 -22.94
N HIS A 87 -6.17 -23.93 -24.07
CA HIS A 87 -5.54 -23.94 -25.38
C HIS A 87 -4.58 -22.76 -25.61
N HIS A 88 -4.79 -21.62 -24.94
CA HIS A 88 -3.82 -20.51 -24.96
C HIS A 88 -2.55 -20.90 -24.23
N ILE A 89 -2.67 -21.51 -23.04
CA ILE A 89 -1.51 -22.00 -22.27
C ILE A 89 -0.76 -23.08 -23.05
N LYS A 90 -1.49 -24.02 -23.65
CA LYS A 90 -0.90 -25.09 -24.49
C LYS A 90 -0.14 -24.51 -25.69
N ARG A 91 -0.69 -23.47 -26.33
CA ARG A 91 0.00 -22.76 -27.43
C ARG A 91 1.28 -22.11 -26.94
N LEU A 92 1.23 -21.33 -25.86
CA LEU A 92 2.38 -20.64 -25.30
C LEU A 92 3.50 -21.63 -24.92
N HIS A 93 3.15 -22.79 -24.37
CA HIS A 93 4.09 -23.87 -24.08
C HIS A 93 4.69 -24.49 -25.35
N HIS A 94 3.94 -24.62 -26.44
CA HIS A 94 4.46 -25.16 -27.70
C HIS A 94 5.28 -24.16 -28.52
N THR A 95 5.12 -22.87 -28.28
CA THR A 95 5.83 -21.82 -29.02
C THR A 95 6.99 -21.21 -28.23
N ASP A 96 7.41 -21.85 -27.13
CA ASP A 96 8.46 -21.34 -26.23
C ASP A 96 8.26 -19.88 -25.80
N ALA A 97 6.99 -19.49 -25.61
CA ALA A 97 6.60 -18.13 -25.25
C ALA A 97 6.39 -17.94 -23.72
N ILE A 98 6.79 -18.94 -22.93
CA ILE A 98 6.69 -18.93 -21.46
C ILE A 98 8.11 -18.87 -20.88
N ASP A 99 8.43 -17.77 -20.22
CA ASP A 99 9.70 -17.61 -19.49
C ASP A 99 9.62 -18.24 -18.08
N ALA A 100 8.50 -18.07 -17.38
CA ALA A 100 8.22 -18.69 -16.09
C ALA A 100 6.73 -18.94 -15.87
N SER A 101 6.40 -19.93 -15.03
CA SER A 101 5.03 -20.24 -14.61
C SER A 101 4.94 -20.31 -13.09
N PHE A 102 3.97 -19.60 -12.53
CA PHE A 102 3.71 -19.58 -11.09
C PHE A 102 2.28 -20.02 -10.81
N THR A 103 2.09 -20.81 -9.76
CA THR A 103 0.76 -21.18 -9.27
C THR A 103 0.54 -20.53 -7.92
N LEU A 104 -0.48 -19.68 -7.82
CA LEU A 104 -0.93 -19.10 -6.56
C LEU A 104 -2.08 -19.93 -6.01
N GLN A 105 -1.86 -20.62 -4.90
CA GLN A 105 -2.92 -21.31 -4.18
C GLN A 105 -3.36 -20.47 -2.99
N CYS A 106 -4.50 -19.80 -3.09
CA CYS A 106 -5.15 -19.19 -1.94
C CYS A 106 -5.75 -20.31 -1.08
N ARG A 107 -5.03 -20.73 -0.05
CA ARG A 107 -5.62 -21.55 1.01
C ARG A 107 -6.45 -20.63 1.88
N LYS A 108 -7.74 -20.91 2.04
CA LYS A 108 -8.42 -20.50 3.26
C LYS A 108 -7.59 -21.12 4.37
N VAL A 109 -6.97 -20.28 5.20
CA VAL A 109 -6.53 -20.73 6.50
C VAL A 109 -7.83 -21.05 7.21
N GLU A 110 -8.23 -22.32 7.18
CA GLU A 110 -9.23 -22.80 8.12
C GLU A 110 -8.69 -22.41 9.51
N PRO A 111 -9.51 -21.78 10.38
CA PRO A 111 -9.09 -21.62 11.76
C PRO A 111 -8.63 -23.01 12.20
N ILE A 112 -7.43 -23.08 12.77
CA ILE A 112 -6.84 -24.35 13.17
C ILE A 112 -7.75 -24.89 14.29
N GLU A 113 -8.78 -25.65 13.93
CA GLU A 113 -9.73 -26.33 14.83
C GLU A 113 -9.16 -27.68 15.30
N GLY A 114 -7.85 -27.86 15.18
CA GLY A 114 -7.09 -28.86 15.92
C GLY A 114 -6.08 -28.14 16.82
N PRO A 115 -5.64 -28.71 17.94
CA PRO A 115 -4.56 -28.11 18.70
C PRO A 115 -3.37 -27.96 17.76
N SER A 116 -3.01 -26.72 17.43
CA SER A 116 -1.67 -26.44 16.95
C SER A 116 -0.76 -26.90 18.07
N SER A 117 -0.22 -28.11 17.95
CA SER A 117 0.91 -28.57 18.74
C SER A 117 2.16 -27.81 18.29
N VAL A 118 2.10 -26.47 18.29
CA VAL A 118 3.22 -25.74 18.84
C VAL A 118 3.30 -26.29 20.27
N LEU A 119 4.47 -26.79 20.65
CA LEU A 119 4.78 -27.04 22.05
C LEU A 119 4.69 -25.68 22.76
N VAL A 120 3.48 -25.24 23.07
CA VAL A 120 3.23 -24.07 23.91
C VAL A 120 3.81 -24.49 25.25
N HIS A 121 4.96 -23.91 25.59
CA HIS A 121 5.65 -24.19 26.82
C HIS A 121 4.62 -24.11 27.96
N PRO A 122 4.57 -25.07 28.91
CA PRO A 122 3.49 -25.15 29.90
C PRO A 122 3.26 -23.83 30.65
N ASN A 123 4.33 -23.06 30.91
CA ASN A 123 4.23 -21.73 31.50
C ASN A 123 3.45 -20.72 30.64
N LEU A 124 3.58 -20.76 29.31
CA LEU A 124 2.86 -19.86 28.41
C LEU A 124 1.39 -20.24 28.30
N THR A 125 1.07 -21.54 28.28
CA THR A 125 -0.33 -22.00 28.37
C THR A 125 -0.97 -21.55 29.68
N ALA A 126 -0.28 -21.74 30.80
CA ALA A 126 -0.76 -21.30 32.11
C ALA A 126 -0.99 -19.79 32.16
N LEU A 127 -0.07 -19.01 31.58
CA LEU A 127 -0.18 -17.54 31.51
C LEU A 127 -1.36 -17.09 30.64
N LEU A 128 -1.53 -17.69 29.46
CA LEU A 128 -2.66 -17.36 28.58
C LEU A 128 -4.00 -17.71 29.23
N SER A 129 -4.10 -18.87 29.89
CA SER A 129 -5.31 -19.25 30.64
C SER A 129 -5.56 -18.35 31.85
N GLN A 130 -4.50 -17.85 32.49
CA GLN A 130 -4.62 -16.92 33.62
C GLN A 130 -5.21 -15.56 33.21
N PHE A 131 -4.92 -15.10 31.99
CA PHE A 131 -5.30 -13.78 31.47
C PHE A 131 -6.25 -13.87 30.27
N ASP A 132 -7.08 -14.92 30.20
CA ASP A 132 -8.06 -15.14 29.13
C ASP A 132 -9.05 -13.97 29.02
N ASP A 133 -9.36 -13.34 30.15
CA ASP A 133 -10.21 -12.15 30.27
C ASP A 133 -9.67 -10.92 29.52
N ILE A 134 -8.36 -10.77 29.39
CA ILE A 134 -7.73 -9.67 28.62
C ILE A 134 -8.03 -9.80 27.13
N PHE A 135 -8.17 -11.04 26.63
CA PHE A 135 -8.39 -11.33 25.21
C PHE A 135 -9.87 -11.49 24.86
N ALA A 136 -10.74 -11.63 25.85
CA ALA A 136 -12.19 -11.63 25.66
C ALA A 136 -12.65 -10.27 25.10
N GLU A 137 -13.61 -10.29 24.18
CA GLU A 137 -14.24 -9.07 23.69
C GLU A 137 -14.93 -8.35 24.87
N PRO A 138 -14.54 -7.10 25.22
CA PRO A 138 -15.08 -6.45 26.41
C PRO A 138 -16.58 -6.22 26.24
N GLN A 139 -17.38 -6.83 27.12
CA GLN A 139 -18.83 -6.68 27.12
C GLN A 139 -19.22 -5.54 28.05
N GLY A 140 -19.88 -4.51 27.52
CA GLY A 140 -20.35 -3.35 28.29
C GLY A 140 -19.31 -2.25 28.50
N LEU A 141 -19.59 -1.35 29.44
CA LEU A 141 -18.75 -0.19 29.74
C LEU A 141 -17.45 -0.62 30.45
N PRO A 142 -16.33 0.09 30.21
CA PRO A 142 -15.12 -0.11 30.99
C PRO A 142 -15.41 -0.03 32.50
N LEU A 143 -14.76 -0.89 33.28
CA LEU A 143 -14.84 -0.84 34.74
C LEU A 143 -14.50 0.57 35.24
N GLU A 144 -15.21 1.02 36.28
CA GLU A 144 -14.93 2.29 36.95
C GLU A 144 -13.46 2.31 37.39
N ARG A 145 -12.74 3.35 36.99
CA ARG A 145 -11.34 3.56 37.35
C ARG A 145 -11.28 4.52 38.53
N LEU A 146 -10.25 4.38 39.36
CA LEU A 146 -9.94 5.33 40.45
C LEU A 146 -9.70 6.78 39.96
N GLN A 147 -9.40 6.94 38.67
CA GLN A 147 -9.16 8.23 38.03
C GLN A 147 -10.09 8.36 36.82
N ASP A 148 -10.96 9.37 36.86
CA ASP A 148 -11.69 9.80 35.68
C ASP A 148 -10.78 10.64 34.79
N HIS A 149 -10.76 10.31 33.50
CA HIS A 149 -10.08 11.12 32.51
C HIS A 149 -10.95 12.32 32.16
N ALA A 150 -10.51 13.52 32.51
CA ALA A 150 -11.11 14.77 32.07
C ALA A 150 -10.31 15.36 30.91
N ILE A 151 -11.00 15.97 29.94
CA ILE A 151 -10.39 16.81 28.91
C ILE A 151 -10.51 18.27 29.40
N PRO A 152 -9.46 18.85 30.00
CA PRO A 152 -9.51 20.24 30.46
C PRO A 152 -9.61 21.17 29.26
N LEU A 153 -10.65 22.01 29.25
CA LEU A 153 -10.82 23.03 28.23
C LEU A 153 -10.05 24.29 28.61
N ILE A 154 -9.52 24.98 27.61
CA ILE A 154 -8.94 26.31 27.80
C ILE A 154 -10.07 27.29 28.14
N GLU A 155 -9.83 28.15 29.13
CA GLU A 155 -10.79 29.15 29.56
C GLU A 155 -11.19 30.07 28.40
N GLY A 156 -12.49 30.27 28.20
CA GLY A 156 -13.03 31.03 27.06
C GLY A 156 -13.17 30.24 25.75
N SER A 157 -12.87 28.94 25.73
CA SER A 157 -13.11 28.10 24.54
C SER A 157 -14.62 27.95 24.25
N ASN A 158 -14.99 28.08 22.98
CA ASN A 158 -16.38 27.90 22.53
C ASN A 158 -16.57 26.52 21.89
N PRO A 159 -17.75 25.88 22.05
CA PRO A 159 -18.05 24.62 21.39
C PRO A 159 -17.93 24.72 19.87
N VAL A 160 -17.22 23.77 19.26
CA VAL A 160 -17.07 23.68 17.81
C VAL A 160 -18.24 22.88 17.22
N LYS A 161 -19.03 23.50 16.35
CA LYS A 161 -20.11 22.85 15.61
C LYS A 161 -19.85 22.94 14.12
N VAL A 162 -19.40 21.85 13.52
CA VAL A 162 -19.12 21.75 12.07
C VAL A 162 -20.20 20.89 11.40
N ARG A 163 -20.56 21.23 10.15
CA ARG A 163 -21.50 20.42 9.37
C ARG A 163 -20.85 19.08 9.00
N PRO A 164 -21.52 17.93 9.19
CA PRO A 164 -21.01 16.64 8.77
C PRO A 164 -20.72 16.59 7.27
N TYR A 165 -19.62 15.92 6.89
CA TYR A 165 -19.29 15.69 5.49
C TYR A 165 -20.25 14.68 4.85
N ARG A 166 -20.44 14.80 3.53
CA ARG A 166 -21.22 13.83 2.75
C ARG A 166 -20.33 12.65 2.38
N TYR A 167 -20.72 11.45 2.81
CA TYR A 167 -20.06 10.20 2.44
C TYR A 167 -20.71 9.57 1.19
N PRO A 168 -19.92 8.95 0.29
CA PRO A 168 -20.45 8.04 -0.73
C PRO A 168 -21.30 6.93 -0.11
N HIS A 169 -22.29 6.42 -0.85
CA HIS A 169 -23.27 5.44 -0.33
C HIS A 169 -22.63 4.19 0.29
N SER A 170 -21.56 3.66 -0.31
CA SER A 170 -20.85 2.48 0.19
C SER A 170 -20.17 2.73 1.55
N GLN A 171 -19.53 3.89 1.71
CA GLN A 171 -18.89 4.26 2.98
C GLN A 171 -19.94 4.52 4.06
N LYS A 172 -21.03 5.22 3.73
CA LYS A 172 -22.13 5.46 4.64
C LYS A 172 -22.73 4.15 5.16
N ALA A 173 -23.01 3.19 4.28
CA ALA A 173 -23.58 1.89 4.68
C ALA A 173 -22.65 1.12 5.63
N GLN A 174 -21.33 1.17 5.39
CA GLN A 174 -20.36 0.55 6.29
C GLN A 174 -20.29 1.27 7.65
N ILE A 175 -20.31 2.61 7.65
CA ILE A 175 -20.34 3.40 8.89
C ILE A 175 -21.60 3.09 9.69
N GLU A 176 -22.77 3.05 9.05
CA GLU A 176 -24.04 2.72 9.72
C GLU A 176 -24.02 1.32 10.35
N LYS A 177 -23.43 0.34 9.66
CA LYS A 177 -23.23 -1.00 10.21
C LYS A 177 -22.33 -0.98 11.44
N MET A 178 -21.16 -0.34 11.35
CA MET A 178 -20.22 -0.25 12.48
C MET A 178 -20.85 0.47 13.68
N VAL A 179 -21.61 1.54 13.45
CA VAL A 179 -22.31 2.26 14.52
C VAL A 179 -23.37 1.38 15.17
N LEU A 180 -24.13 0.60 14.38
CA LEU A 180 -25.11 -0.34 14.93
C LEU A 180 -24.44 -1.42 15.78
N ASP A 181 -23.32 -1.96 15.32
CA ASP A 181 -22.53 -2.94 16.06
C ASP A 181 -22.01 -2.35 17.38
N MET A 182 -21.50 -1.11 17.36
CA MET A 182 -21.05 -0.40 18.58
C MET A 182 -22.20 -0.21 19.58
N LEU A 183 -23.37 0.25 19.12
CA LEU A 183 -24.54 0.46 19.97
C LEU A 183 -25.04 -0.85 20.60
N ASN A 184 -25.04 -1.95 19.84
CA ASN A 184 -25.41 -3.27 20.35
C ASN A 184 -24.43 -3.78 21.43
N GLN A 185 -23.16 -3.40 21.33
CA GLN A 185 -22.11 -3.71 22.30
C GLN A 185 -22.10 -2.75 23.52
N GLY A 186 -22.99 -1.75 23.54
CA GLY A 186 -23.03 -0.74 24.60
C GLY A 186 -21.88 0.26 24.54
N ARG A 187 -21.36 0.55 23.34
CA ARG A 187 -20.28 1.49 23.06
C ARG A 187 -20.70 2.61 22.12
#